data_AF-U5Q3K8-F1
#
_entry.id   AF-U5Q3K8-F1
#
_cell.length_a   1.000
_cell.length_b   1.000
_cell.length_c   1.000
_cell.angle_alpha   90.00
_cell.angle_beta   90.00
_cell.angle_gamma   90.00
#
_symmetry.space_group_name_H-M   'P 1'
#
loop_
_entity.id
_entity.type
_entity.pdbx_description
1 polymer ?
#
loop_
_entity_poly.entity_id
_entity_poly.type
_entity_poly.pdbx_seq_one_letter_code
_entity_poly.pdbx_strand_id
1 'polypeptide(L)'
;MTAGEIREIAIDSSKAYYEYLEQNEKGIQEVDVFELEYLRGKDFVIKLRLSSKLFDTEAIFFKNLQNNKKFDTTSVKVIEYDNDKNILLIKPTESVKEDFTGLRNRDIIVISDLKFLVERIKMWYELNGGEIALPTKTSKYSKDFNIQFFNDSNFQPSENQKLALKNVFTTPFSYVWGAPGTGKTLFVLSYAVLHYIKNGDRIAIIAPTNNAIEQVLRGVITMTDKAGVDRKQIIRIGTPSKKFAESFPEVCEERGVQKKLAEIDKQIDILERMLVFNNQRNKIDELSNLMPEFDKISELSKTIKTEKLLISDINVQYKKKEIEINLINESISKYSQQLKKSISKTNSISHKVAKTFSNKPTNSERTIGELETKIFNSRKELEFCKYEFDEIRNRKIDQDNIIAEIQALALDQIKNLIDHTKNFSEINMIVNSISIDNINKVREDVNLIIAQTKERLEVDEHLFSEYITVH
;
A
#
# COMPACT_ATOMS: atom_id res chain seq x y z
N MET A 1 5.15 63.85 9.46
CA MET A 1 5.96 62.69 9.07
C MET A 1 5.82 62.51 7.57
N THR A 2 6.92 62.60 6.83
CA THR A 2 6.95 62.41 5.37
C THR A 2 6.92 60.92 5.02
N ALA A 3 6.61 60.57 3.77
CA ALA A 3 6.66 59.19 3.31
C ALA A 3 8.07 58.59 3.44
N GLY A 4 9.10 59.40 3.18
CA GLY A 4 10.50 58.99 3.38
C GLY A 4 10.81 58.66 4.84
N GLU A 5 10.35 59.49 5.79
CA GLU A 5 10.53 59.22 7.22
C GLU A 5 9.82 57.92 7.65
N ILE A 6 8.59 57.67 7.18
CA ILE A 6 7.86 56.42 7.48
C ILE A 6 8.61 55.21 6.93
N ARG A 7 9.10 55.30 5.68
CA ARG A 7 9.88 54.25 5.03
C ARG A 7 11.13 53.89 5.82
N GLU A 8 11.96 54.88 6.15
CA GLU A 8 13.22 54.63 6.88
C GLU A 8 12.93 54.03 8.27
N ILE A 9 11.96 54.57 9.00
CA ILE A 9 11.54 54.01 10.30
C ILE A 9 11.10 52.56 10.16
N ALA A 10 10.31 52.22 9.14
CA ALA A 10 9.82 50.86 8.93
C ALA A 10 10.93 49.88 8.53
N ILE A 11 11.87 50.31 7.67
CA ILE A 11 13.05 49.52 7.28
C ILE A 11 13.95 49.28 8.49
N ASP A 12 14.27 50.33 9.24
CA ASP A 12 15.15 50.23 10.41
C ASP A 12 14.51 49.42 11.53
N SER A 13 13.20 49.56 11.74
CA SER A 13 12.46 48.70 12.67
C SER A 13 12.48 47.23 12.23
N SER A 14 12.38 46.95 10.92
CA SER A 14 12.43 45.59 10.40
C SER A 14 13.84 44.99 10.56
N LYS A 15 14.90 45.77 10.31
CA LYS A 15 16.29 45.36 10.54
C LYS A 15 16.56 45.10 12.02
N ALA A 16 16.20 46.04 12.89
CA ALA A 16 16.37 45.90 14.34
C ALA A 16 15.61 44.69 14.88
N TYR A 17 14.39 44.43 14.37
CA TYR A 17 13.64 43.23 14.74
C TYR A 17 14.29 41.95 14.22
N TYR A 18 14.78 41.91 12.98
CA TYR A 18 15.51 40.77 12.44
C TYR A 18 16.78 40.48 13.26
N GLU A 19 17.59 41.50 13.54
CA GLU A 19 18.81 41.38 14.36
C GLU A 19 18.49 40.91 15.77
N TYR A 20 17.41 41.42 16.36
CA TYR A 20 16.90 40.92 17.65
C TYR A 20 16.54 39.44 17.57
N LEU A 21 15.84 39.00 16.51
CA LEU A 21 15.50 37.59 16.33
C LEU A 21 16.77 36.73 16.20
N GLU A 22 17.74 37.16 15.40
CA GLU A 22 18.99 36.43 15.19
C GLU A 22 19.83 36.33 16.47
N GLN A 23 20.05 37.45 17.16
CA GLN A 23 20.88 37.50 18.38
C GLN A 23 20.28 36.73 19.55
N ASN A 24 18.95 36.54 19.57
CA ASN A 24 18.25 35.86 20.64
C ASN A 24 17.74 34.47 20.24
N GLU A 25 18.15 33.95 19.07
CA GLU A 25 17.70 32.66 18.52
C GLU A 25 16.15 32.54 18.45
N LYS A 26 15.48 33.65 18.15
CA LYS A 26 14.01 33.74 18.00
C LYS A 26 13.61 33.76 16.52
N GLY A 27 12.30 33.63 16.27
CA GLY A 27 11.78 33.56 14.91
C GLY A 27 12.10 32.22 14.23
N ILE A 28 12.54 31.26 15.03
CA ILE A 28 12.80 29.88 14.65
C ILE A 28 11.79 29.02 15.42
N GLN A 29 11.14 28.11 14.73
CA GLN A 29 10.37 27.04 15.34
C GLN A 29 11.20 25.77 15.21
N GLU A 30 11.78 25.33 16.33
CA GLU A 30 12.38 23.99 16.42
C GLU A 30 11.25 22.98 16.65
N VAL A 31 11.19 22.00 15.77
CA VAL A 31 10.18 20.95 15.77
C VAL A 31 10.90 19.61 15.96
N ASP A 32 10.77 19.07 17.17
CA ASP A 32 11.33 17.78 17.52
C ASP A 32 10.73 16.67 16.64
N VAL A 33 11.56 15.65 16.39
CA VAL A 33 11.14 14.42 15.71
C VAL A 33 10.82 13.38 16.79
N PHE A 34 9.56 12.99 16.88
CA PHE A 34 9.11 11.92 17.78
C PHE A 34 9.46 10.54 17.25
N GLU A 35 9.42 10.38 15.93
CA GLU A 35 9.64 9.10 15.28
C GLU A 35 10.43 9.32 13.99
N LEU A 36 11.44 8.50 13.79
CA LEU A 36 12.24 8.48 12.57
C LEU A 36 12.27 7.06 12.05
N GLU A 37 11.86 6.88 10.81
CA GLU A 37 11.86 5.59 10.14
C GLU A 37 12.56 5.71 8.78
N TYR A 38 13.42 4.75 8.48
CA TYR A 38 14.01 4.59 7.15
C TYR A 38 13.07 3.72 6.31
N LEU A 39 12.45 4.30 5.29
CA LEU A 39 11.54 3.57 4.43
C LEU A 39 12.33 2.62 3.52
N ARG A 40 11.88 1.36 3.45
CA ARG A 40 12.53 0.33 2.63
C ARG A 40 12.18 0.53 1.16
N GLY A 41 13.20 0.67 0.30
CA GLY A 41 13.02 0.86 -1.15
C GLY A 41 14.33 1.16 -1.89
N LYS A 42 14.26 1.38 -3.21
CA LYS A 42 15.43 1.78 -4.03
C LYS A 42 15.96 3.18 -3.68
N ASP A 43 15.11 4.04 -3.12
CA ASP A 43 15.42 5.42 -2.77
C ASP A 43 15.62 5.58 -1.27
N PHE A 44 16.63 6.36 -0.87
CA PHE A 44 16.91 6.68 0.54
C PHE A 44 15.92 7.74 1.05
N VAL A 45 14.77 7.28 1.53
CA VAL A 45 13.69 8.13 2.04
C VAL A 45 13.58 7.94 3.55
N ILE A 46 13.43 9.06 4.27
CA ILE A 46 13.27 9.09 5.72
C ILE A 46 11.92 9.70 6.03
N LYS A 47 11.17 9.01 6.89
CA LYS A 47 9.93 9.50 7.46
C LYS A 47 10.22 10.10 8.83
N LEU A 48 9.72 11.32 9.04
CA LEU A 48 9.80 12.04 10.31
C LEU A 48 8.38 12.30 10.83
N ARG A 49 8.06 11.83 12.03
CA ARG A 49 6.87 12.27 12.76
C ARG A 49 7.24 13.43 13.65
N LEU A 50 6.63 14.57 13.40
CA LEU A 50 6.96 15.85 14.03
C LEU A 50 6.11 16.10 15.27
N SER A 51 6.70 16.79 16.25
CA SER A 51 6.04 17.17 17.50
C SER A 51 4.97 18.24 17.36
N SER A 52 5.03 19.04 16.28
CA SER A 52 4.08 20.11 16.00
C SER A 52 3.94 20.34 14.49
N LYS A 53 2.91 21.10 14.12
CA LYS A 53 2.67 21.49 12.73
C LYS A 53 3.77 22.43 12.26
N LEU A 54 4.27 22.21 11.04
CA LEU A 54 5.14 23.15 10.35
C LEU A 54 4.32 24.33 9.85
N PHE A 55 4.83 25.53 10.06
CA PHE A 55 4.21 26.75 9.55
C PHE A 55 4.34 26.87 8.03
N ASP A 56 5.51 26.51 7.50
CA ASP A 56 5.83 26.48 6.09
C ASP A 56 6.81 25.34 5.82
N THR A 57 6.71 24.70 4.65
CA THR A 57 7.57 23.59 4.22
C THR A 57 8.70 24.04 3.29
N GLU A 58 8.64 25.27 2.75
CA GLU A 58 9.68 25.81 1.87
C GLU A 58 10.85 26.41 2.67
N ALA A 59 10.56 27.06 3.79
CA ALA A 59 11.54 27.64 4.70
C ALA A 59 11.88 26.71 5.89
N ILE A 60 12.26 25.47 5.61
CA ILE A 60 12.72 24.52 6.64
C ILE A 60 14.17 24.09 6.47
N PHE A 61 14.79 23.80 7.60
CA PHE A 61 16.13 23.24 7.71
C PHE A 61 16.10 21.98 8.56
N PHE A 62 17.04 21.08 8.32
CA PHE A 62 17.25 19.87 9.10
C PHE A 62 18.56 20.01 9.84
N LYS A 63 18.53 19.94 11.17
CA LYS A 63 19.75 19.95 11.99
C LYS A 63 20.04 18.53 12.45
N ASN A 64 21.16 17.99 11.99
CA ASN A 64 21.70 16.76 12.55
C ASN A 64 22.48 17.11 13.82
N LEU A 65 22.06 16.53 14.95
CA LEU A 65 22.63 16.81 16.26
C LEU A 65 23.92 16.03 16.55
N GLN A 66 24.21 14.95 15.81
CA GLN A 66 25.46 14.19 15.96
C GLN A 66 26.67 14.96 15.41
N ASN A 67 26.51 15.65 14.27
CA ASN A 67 27.57 16.41 13.61
C ASN A 67 27.37 17.93 13.68
N ASN A 68 26.25 18.38 14.28
CA ASN A 68 25.82 19.77 14.38
C ASN A 68 25.70 20.52 13.03
N LYS A 69 25.51 19.80 11.92
CA LYS A 69 25.32 20.39 10.59
C LYS A 69 23.84 20.73 10.37
N LYS A 70 23.61 21.83 9.65
CA LYS A 70 22.30 22.25 9.16
C LYS A 70 22.22 22.02 7.65
N PHE A 71 21.09 21.49 7.19
CA PHE A 71 20.81 21.20 5.79
C PHE A 71 19.51 21.90 5.39
N ASP A 72 19.49 22.50 4.21
CA ASP A 72 18.30 23.16 3.66
C ASP A 72 17.50 22.22 2.74
N THR A 73 16.43 22.74 2.16
CA THR A 73 15.58 22.00 1.20
C THR A 73 16.26 21.72 -0.15
N THR A 74 17.42 22.31 -0.44
CA THR A 74 18.22 22.00 -1.64
C THR A 74 19.02 20.71 -1.46
N SER A 75 19.50 20.47 -0.24
CA SER A 75 20.27 19.27 0.14
C SER A 75 19.36 18.14 0.63
N VAL A 76 18.18 18.48 1.17
CA VAL A 76 17.21 17.51 1.69
C VAL A 76 15.85 17.83 1.11
N LYS A 77 15.47 17.08 0.07
CA LYS A 77 14.21 17.33 -0.63
C LYS A 77 13.03 16.90 0.23
N VAL A 78 12.08 17.80 0.46
CA VAL A 78 10.77 17.44 1.01
C VAL A 78 9.96 16.77 -0.09
N ILE A 79 9.59 15.51 0.12
CA ILE A 79 8.71 14.77 -0.79
C ILE A 79 7.27 15.15 -0.50
N GLU A 80 6.88 15.10 0.77
CA GLU A 80 5.49 15.29 1.19
C GLU A 80 5.40 15.71 2.66
N TYR A 81 4.34 16.44 3.01
CA TYR A 81 4.01 16.82 4.38
C TYR A 81 2.51 16.63 4.64
N ASP A 82 2.18 15.71 5.55
CA ASP A 82 0.84 15.53 6.10
C ASP A 82 0.66 16.43 7.33
N ASN A 83 -0.14 17.48 7.17
CA ASN A 83 -0.38 18.49 8.19
C ASN A 83 -1.27 17.96 9.34
N ASP A 84 -2.13 16.97 9.09
CA ASP A 84 -3.03 16.43 10.12
C ASP A 84 -2.32 15.43 11.02
N LYS A 85 -1.45 14.59 10.44
CA LYS A 85 -0.66 13.60 11.19
C LYS A 85 0.71 14.11 11.66
N ASN A 86 1.11 15.31 11.21
CA ASN A 86 2.46 15.87 11.41
C ASN A 86 3.56 14.94 10.87
N ILE A 87 3.37 14.36 9.69
CA ILE A 87 4.34 13.45 9.06
C ILE A 87 5.02 14.17 7.92
N LEU A 88 6.35 14.19 7.93
CA LEU A 88 7.19 14.78 6.89
C LEU A 88 8.05 13.69 6.24
N LEU A 89 7.94 13.57 4.91
CA LEU A 89 8.76 12.66 4.11
C LEU A 89 9.88 13.44 3.45
N ILE A 90 11.11 13.00 3.67
CA ILE A 90 12.31 13.66 3.16
C ILE A 90 13.22 12.71 2.41
N LYS A 91 13.92 13.24 1.42
CA LYS A 91 14.95 12.54 0.65
C LYS A 91 16.23 13.37 0.63
N PRO A 92 17.22 13.02 1.47
CA PRO A 92 18.56 13.58 1.38
C PRO A 92 19.16 13.31 -0.01
N THR A 93 19.87 14.29 -0.58
CA THR A 93 20.63 14.07 -1.82
C THR A 93 21.83 13.15 -1.56
N GLU A 94 22.37 12.53 -2.62
CA GLU A 94 23.51 11.61 -2.48
C GLU A 94 24.73 12.26 -1.80
N SER A 95 24.92 13.57 -1.96
CA SER A 95 26.00 14.33 -1.31
C SER A 95 25.91 14.42 0.22
N VAL A 96 24.71 14.29 0.80
CA VAL A 96 24.49 14.42 2.26
C VAL A 96 23.89 13.16 2.88
N LYS A 97 23.70 12.10 2.08
CA LYS A 97 23.10 10.84 2.50
C LYS A 97 23.79 10.18 3.70
N GLU A 98 25.11 10.24 3.75
CA GLU A 98 25.89 9.71 4.88
C GLU A 98 25.58 10.45 6.18
N ASP A 99 25.36 11.78 6.12
CA ASP A 99 24.97 12.58 7.29
C ASP A 99 23.57 12.21 7.81
N PHE A 100 22.77 11.46 7.05
CA PHE A 100 21.43 11.02 7.44
C PHE A 100 21.32 9.52 7.66
N THR A 101 22.42 8.76 7.52
CA THR A 101 22.43 7.31 7.69
C THR A 101 22.60 6.92 9.16
N GLY A 102 21.71 6.09 9.69
CA GLY A 102 21.78 5.60 11.08
C GLY A 102 21.40 6.61 12.16
N LEU A 103 20.79 7.74 11.79
CA LEU A 103 20.16 8.66 12.73
C LEU A 103 18.97 8.03 13.43
N ARG A 104 18.77 8.41 14.69
CA ARG A 104 17.54 8.16 15.44
C ARG A 104 16.73 9.44 15.50
N ASN A 105 15.48 9.32 15.93
CA ASN A 105 14.56 10.45 16.13
C ASN A 105 15.18 11.60 16.97
N ARG A 106 15.96 11.29 18.01
CA ARG A 106 16.63 12.28 18.86
C ARG A 106 17.87 12.93 18.24
N ASP A 107 18.31 12.42 17.09
CA ASP A 107 19.55 12.86 16.44
C ASP A 107 19.25 13.92 15.34
N ILE A 108 17.98 14.26 15.10
CA ILE A 108 17.54 15.24 14.12
C ILE A 108 16.44 16.17 14.67
N ILE A 109 16.51 17.44 14.30
CA ILE A 109 15.45 18.43 14.55
C ILE A 109 15.10 19.09 13.22
N VAL A 110 13.80 19.34 13.01
CA VAL A 110 13.31 20.15 11.88
C VAL A 110 13.16 21.59 12.36
N ILE A 111 13.75 22.52 11.66
CA ILE A 111 13.83 23.93 12.03
C ILE A 111 13.07 24.73 10.97
N SER A 112 11.92 25.28 11.32
CA SER A 112 11.25 26.26 10.45
C SER A 112 11.77 27.65 10.78
N ASP A 113 12.43 28.28 9.81
CA ASP A 113 12.94 29.64 9.96
C ASP A 113 11.88 30.61 9.46
N LEU A 114 11.32 31.42 10.35
CA LEU A 114 10.30 32.42 10.02
C LEU A 114 10.88 33.82 9.81
N LYS A 115 12.20 34.00 10.00
CA LYS A 115 12.84 35.32 9.85
C LYS A 115 12.74 35.87 8.43
N PHE A 116 12.62 34.99 7.42
CA PHE A 116 12.38 35.41 6.03
C PHE A 116 11.11 36.27 5.87
N LEU A 117 10.11 36.13 6.75
CA LEU A 117 8.91 36.97 6.72
C LEU A 117 9.26 38.43 7.06
N VAL A 118 10.18 38.64 8.00
CA VAL A 118 10.67 39.97 8.39
C VAL A 118 11.49 40.58 7.23
N GLU A 119 12.32 39.77 6.57
CA GLU A 119 13.05 40.22 5.37
C GLU A 119 12.11 40.59 4.23
N ARG A 120 11.08 39.79 3.96
CA ARG A 120 10.07 40.13 2.94
C ARG A 120 9.37 41.45 3.23
N ILE A 121 9.03 41.71 4.51
CA ILE A 121 8.44 42.99 4.93
C ILE A 121 9.43 44.14 4.69
N LYS A 122 10.69 43.98 5.08
CA LYS A 122 11.75 44.96 4.83
C LYS A 122 11.89 45.27 3.34
N MET A 123 12.03 44.25 2.50
CA MET A 123 12.12 44.39 1.04
C MET A 123 10.91 45.11 0.46
N TRP A 124 9.71 44.82 0.98
CA TRP A 124 8.50 45.51 0.55
C TRP A 124 8.56 47.01 0.85
N TYR A 125 9.02 47.41 2.04
CA TYR A 125 9.21 48.83 2.38
C TYR A 125 10.35 49.49 1.58
N GLU A 126 11.43 48.76 1.27
CA GLU A 126 12.51 49.27 0.42
C GLU A 126 11.99 49.65 -0.97
N LEU A 127 11.14 48.81 -1.56
CA LEU A 127 10.56 48.99 -2.89
C LEU A 127 9.38 49.97 -2.92
N ASN A 128 8.46 49.88 -1.94
CA ASN A 128 7.15 50.55 -1.98
C ASN A 128 6.97 51.62 -0.91
N GLY A 129 7.85 51.67 0.10
CA GLY A 129 7.66 52.52 1.28
C GLY A 129 7.60 54.02 0.98
N GLY A 130 8.19 54.45 -0.14
CA GLY A 130 8.18 55.84 -0.58
C GLY A 130 6.79 56.36 -0.95
N GLU A 131 5.82 55.48 -1.14
CA GLU A 131 4.43 55.82 -1.47
C GLU A 131 3.51 55.86 -0.24
N ILE A 132 4.02 55.51 0.95
CA ILE A 132 3.21 55.43 2.17
C ILE A 132 3.02 56.83 2.74
N ALA A 133 1.78 57.31 2.77
CA ALA A 133 1.44 58.58 3.39
C ALA A 133 0.19 58.44 4.28
N LEU A 134 0.14 59.26 5.34
CA LEU A 134 -1.09 59.38 6.11
C LEU A 134 -2.18 60.07 5.28
N PRO A 135 -3.45 59.65 5.39
CA PRO A 135 -4.54 60.32 4.69
C PRO A 135 -4.62 61.80 5.05
N THR A 136 -4.70 62.66 4.04
CA THR A 136 -4.85 64.12 4.18
C THR A 136 -6.23 64.63 3.75
N LYS A 137 -7.01 63.79 3.07
CA LYS A 137 -8.35 64.11 2.58
C LYS A 137 -9.41 63.62 3.55
N THR A 138 -10.37 64.49 3.87
CA THR A 138 -11.55 64.13 4.65
C THR A 138 -12.52 63.28 3.83
N SER A 139 -13.48 62.65 4.50
CA SER A 139 -14.55 61.94 3.81
C SER A 139 -15.36 62.88 2.92
N LYS A 140 -15.80 62.36 1.76
CA LYS A 140 -16.78 63.05 0.91
C LYS A 140 -18.12 63.30 1.61
N TYR A 141 -18.41 62.57 2.69
CA TYR A 141 -19.60 62.75 3.54
C TYR A 141 -19.36 63.67 4.74
N SER A 142 -18.24 64.38 4.80
CA SER A 142 -17.89 65.29 5.91
C SER A 142 -18.92 66.41 6.14
N LYS A 143 -19.62 66.86 5.08
CA LYS A 143 -20.65 67.92 5.14
C LYS A 143 -22.06 67.39 5.37
N ASP A 144 -22.34 66.18 4.91
CA ASP A 144 -23.66 65.53 4.95
C ASP A 144 -23.69 64.36 5.95
N PHE A 145 -23.14 64.58 7.15
CA PHE A 145 -23.13 63.57 8.21
C PHE A 145 -24.54 63.36 8.76
N ASN A 146 -25.32 62.50 8.10
CA ASN A 146 -26.66 62.09 8.53
C ASN A 146 -26.72 60.56 8.65
N ILE A 147 -26.15 60.03 9.74
CA ILE A 147 -26.20 58.59 10.03
C ILE A 147 -27.51 58.27 10.75
N GLN A 148 -28.32 57.44 10.12
CA GLN A 148 -29.51 56.87 10.73
C GLN A 148 -29.11 55.75 11.69
N PHE A 149 -29.27 56.00 12.99
CA PHE A 149 -29.08 54.99 14.03
C PHE A 149 -30.32 54.09 14.14
N PHE A 150 -30.12 52.84 14.53
CA PHE A 150 -31.23 51.91 14.75
C PHE A 150 -32.10 52.35 15.93
N ASN A 151 -33.43 52.25 15.82
CA ASN A 151 -34.35 52.62 16.90
C ASN A 151 -34.30 51.67 18.12
N ASP A 152 -33.68 50.50 17.98
CA ASP A 152 -33.50 49.51 19.04
C ASP A 152 -32.47 50.01 20.07
N SER A 153 -32.87 50.06 21.35
CA SER A 153 -32.03 50.56 22.44
C SER A 153 -30.72 49.81 22.61
N ASN A 154 -30.67 48.52 22.24
CA ASN A 154 -29.45 47.70 22.32
C ASN A 154 -28.42 48.07 21.24
N PHE A 155 -28.84 48.81 20.21
CA PHE A 155 -28.01 49.19 19.07
C PHE A 155 -27.81 50.71 18.96
N GLN A 156 -28.21 51.47 19.97
CA GLN A 156 -28.01 52.91 20.05
C GLN A 156 -26.61 53.25 20.56
N PRO A 157 -25.82 54.05 19.82
CA PRO A 157 -24.52 54.48 20.30
C PRO A 157 -24.65 55.54 21.41
N SER A 158 -23.70 55.54 22.35
CA SER A 158 -23.55 56.61 23.33
C SER A 158 -23.07 57.91 22.70
N GLU A 159 -23.20 59.03 23.42
CA GLU A 159 -22.75 60.35 22.92
C GLU A 159 -21.26 60.37 22.55
N ASN A 160 -20.41 59.69 23.33
CA ASN A 160 -18.98 59.57 23.02
C ASN A 160 -18.74 58.77 21.74
N GLN A 161 -19.53 57.72 21.48
CA GLN A 161 -19.43 56.93 20.25
C GLN A 161 -19.96 57.72 19.05
N LYS A 162 -21.02 58.53 19.22
CA LYS A 162 -21.52 59.45 18.18
C LYS A 162 -20.47 60.50 17.83
N LEU A 163 -19.78 61.05 18.83
CA LEU A 163 -18.68 62.00 18.60
C LEU A 163 -17.50 61.33 17.87
N ALA A 164 -17.10 60.13 18.28
CA ALA A 164 -16.07 59.37 17.59
C ALA A 164 -16.46 59.08 16.12
N LEU A 165 -17.71 58.71 15.89
CA LEU A 165 -18.25 58.48 14.55
C LEU A 165 -18.23 59.75 13.71
N LYS A 166 -18.64 60.90 14.26
CA LYS A 166 -18.54 62.19 13.57
C LYS A 166 -17.10 62.47 13.13
N ASN A 167 -16.13 62.27 14.03
CA ASN A 167 -14.72 62.49 13.72
C ASN A 167 -14.22 61.61 12.57
N VAL A 168 -14.67 60.35 12.47
CA VAL A 168 -14.31 59.44 11.36
C VAL A 168 -14.67 60.04 9.99
N PHE A 169 -15.72 60.86 9.89
CA PHE A 169 -16.11 61.49 8.62
C PHE A 169 -15.54 62.90 8.45
N THR A 170 -15.38 63.66 9.54
CA THR A 170 -14.97 65.07 9.47
C THR A 170 -13.46 65.27 9.50
N THR A 171 -12.67 64.27 9.90
CA THR A 171 -11.20 64.33 9.87
C THR A 171 -10.63 63.39 8.81
N PRO A 172 -9.47 63.71 8.23
CA PRO A 172 -8.84 62.84 7.23
C PRO A 172 -8.28 61.55 7.86
N PHE A 173 -7.87 61.63 9.12
CA PHE A 173 -7.38 60.52 9.92
C PHE A 173 -7.97 60.60 11.32
N SER A 174 -8.40 59.46 11.86
CA SER A 174 -9.11 59.38 13.15
C SER A 174 -8.55 58.23 13.98
N TYR A 175 -8.21 58.51 15.24
CA TYR A 175 -7.79 57.50 16.22
C TYR A 175 -8.88 57.36 17.29
N VAL A 176 -9.55 56.21 17.31
CA VAL A 176 -10.64 55.93 18.25
C VAL A 176 -10.12 55.02 19.36
N TRP A 177 -9.97 55.59 20.56
CA TRP A 177 -9.54 54.86 21.74
C TRP A 177 -10.72 54.53 22.66
N GLY A 178 -10.64 53.42 23.37
CA GLY A 178 -11.60 53.05 24.41
C GLY A 178 -11.29 51.69 25.02
N ALA A 179 -11.68 51.48 26.28
CA ALA A 179 -11.46 50.23 27.01
C ALA A 179 -12.10 49.01 26.30
N PRO A 180 -11.68 47.77 26.59
CA PRO A 180 -12.36 46.57 26.10
C PRO A 180 -13.88 46.60 26.42
N GLY A 181 -14.72 46.08 25.52
CA GLY A 181 -16.17 46.04 25.72
C GLY A 181 -16.92 47.37 25.47
N THR A 182 -16.24 48.49 25.27
CA THR A 182 -16.87 49.82 25.02
C THR A 182 -17.53 49.96 23.63
N GLY A 183 -17.65 48.88 22.86
CA GLY A 183 -18.41 48.87 21.62
C GLY A 183 -17.79 49.64 20.44
N LYS A 184 -16.46 49.85 20.42
CA LYS A 184 -15.74 50.48 19.29
C LYS A 184 -16.08 49.83 17.93
N THR A 185 -16.04 48.50 17.89
CA THR A 185 -16.33 47.71 16.69
C THR A 185 -17.81 47.71 16.36
N LEU A 186 -18.65 47.39 17.35
CA LEU A 186 -20.09 47.21 17.15
C LEU A 186 -20.79 48.53 16.78
N PHE A 187 -20.40 49.64 17.39
CA PHE A 187 -21.04 50.92 17.15
C PHE A 187 -20.23 51.77 16.16
N VAL A 188 -19.03 52.22 16.54
CA VAL A 188 -18.30 53.23 15.74
C VAL A 188 -17.93 52.68 14.36
N LEU A 189 -17.23 51.54 14.30
CA LEU A 189 -16.81 50.96 13.02
C LEU A 189 -18.02 50.51 12.18
N SER A 190 -18.97 49.78 12.77
CA SER A 190 -20.08 49.21 12.01
C SER A 190 -21.04 50.27 11.47
N TYR A 191 -21.33 51.34 12.21
CA TYR A 191 -22.12 52.45 11.66
C TYR A 191 -21.39 53.20 10.55
N ALA A 192 -20.06 53.36 10.66
CA ALA A 192 -19.27 53.95 9.59
C ALA A 192 -19.32 53.08 8.32
N VAL A 193 -19.11 51.77 8.46
CA VAL A 193 -19.20 50.79 7.38
C VAL A 193 -20.59 50.81 6.73
N LEU A 194 -21.66 50.76 7.53
CA LEU A 194 -23.04 50.83 7.03
C LEU A 194 -23.31 52.10 6.22
N HIS A 195 -22.80 53.24 6.67
CA HIS A 195 -22.97 54.49 5.95
C HIS A 195 -22.27 54.44 4.58
N TYR A 196 -21.04 53.95 4.52
CA TYR A 196 -20.33 53.81 3.23
C TYR A 196 -21.00 52.78 2.31
N ILE A 197 -21.41 51.62 2.81
CA ILE A 197 -22.10 50.57 2.02
C ILE A 197 -23.40 51.12 1.41
N LYS A 198 -24.23 51.82 2.21
CA LYS A 198 -25.49 52.40 1.73
C LYS A 198 -25.30 53.41 0.59
N ASN A 199 -24.14 54.06 0.55
CA ASN A 199 -23.79 55.00 -0.51
C ASN A 199 -22.96 54.36 -1.65
N GLY A 200 -22.84 53.03 -1.69
CA GLY A 200 -22.16 52.30 -2.76
C GLY A 200 -20.64 52.34 -2.72
N ASP A 201 -20.04 52.72 -1.58
CA ASP A 201 -18.59 52.77 -1.43
C ASP A 201 -17.99 51.43 -0.98
N ARG A 202 -16.74 51.21 -1.38
CA ARG A 202 -15.93 50.05 -0.94
C ARG A 202 -15.11 50.43 0.28
N ILE A 203 -15.09 49.55 1.28
CA ILE A 203 -14.32 49.74 2.51
C ILE A 203 -13.35 48.56 2.67
N ALA A 204 -12.10 48.85 3.00
CA ALA A 204 -11.14 47.85 3.43
C ALA A 204 -11.05 47.86 4.96
N ILE A 205 -11.29 46.71 5.58
CA ILE A 205 -11.10 46.51 7.02
C ILE A 205 -9.85 45.66 7.20
N ILE A 206 -8.86 46.21 7.90
CA ILE A 206 -7.56 45.57 8.10
C ILE A 206 -7.35 45.36 9.59
N ALA A 207 -6.86 44.19 9.97
CA ALA A 207 -6.48 43.86 11.34
C ALA A 207 -5.17 43.07 11.35
N PRO A 208 -4.38 43.14 12.43
CA PRO A 208 -3.04 42.52 12.46
C PRO A 208 -3.06 40.99 12.51
N THR A 209 -4.19 40.36 12.86
CA THR A 209 -4.30 38.89 12.96
C THR A 209 -5.62 38.38 12.40
N ASN A 210 -5.64 37.11 11.97
CA ASN A 210 -6.85 36.41 11.51
C ASN A 210 -7.96 36.41 12.59
N ASN A 211 -7.60 36.19 13.85
CA ASN A 211 -8.59 36.24 14.92
C ASN A 211 -9.12 37.67 15.12
N ALA A 212 -8.28 38.70 15.05
CA ALA A 212 -8.72 40.08 15.20
C ALA A 212 -9.70 40.50 14.09
N ILE A 213 -9.41 40.16 12.83
CA ILE A 213 -10.34 40.48 11.73
C ILE A 213 -11.65 39.69 11.88
N GLU A 214 -11.62 38.44 12.34
CA GLU A 214 -12.83 37.66 12.62
C GLU A 214 -13.70 38.28 13.71
N GLN A 215 -13.10 38.73 14.81
CA GLN A 215 -13.84 39.40 15.88
C GLN A 215 -14.45 40.71 15.38
N VAL A 216 -13.71 41.46 14.54
CA VAL A 216 -14.23 42.67 13.91
C VAL A 216 -15.41 42.35 12.98
N LEU A 217 -15.24 41.37 12.09
CA LEU A 217 -16.26 40.97 11.14
C LEU A 217 -17.53 40.44 11.82
N ARG A 218 -17.43 39.71 12.94
CA ARG A 218 -18.62 39.28 13.71
C ARG A 218 -19.46 40.47 14.16
N GLY A 219 -18.82 41.53 14.66
CA GLY A 219 -19.51 42.76 15.05
C GLY A 219 -20.14 43.49 13.86
N VAL A 220 -19.39 43.61 12.76
CA VAL A 220 -19.87 44.27 11.54
C VAL A 220 -21.03 43.49 10.91
N ILE A 221 -20.89 42.17 10.75
CA ILE A 221 -21.91 41.27 10.17
C ILE A 221 -23.21 41.36 10.97
N THR A 222 -23.12 41.38 12.31
CA THR A 222 -24.31 41.53 13.18
C THR A 222 -25.09 42.81 12.84
N MET A 223 -24.39 43.92 12.61
CA MET A 223 -24.99 45.22 12.29
C MET A 223 -25.49 45.30 10.84
N THR A 224 -24.77 44.70 9.89
CA THR A 224 -25.17 44.65 8.47
C THR A 224 -26.36 43.74 8.24
N ASP A 225 -26.43 42.59 8.93
CA ASP A 225 -27.59 41.70 8.91
C ASP A 225 -28.83 42.44 9.42
N LYS A 226 -28.69 43.18 10.53
CA LYS A 226 -29.78 44.00 11.09
C LYS A 226 -30.23 45.11 10.13
N ALA A 227 -29.32 45.65 9.33
CA ALA A 227 -29.61 46.64 8.30
C ALA A 227 -30.19 46.04 7.00
N GLY A 228 -30.27 44.71 6.87
CA GLY A 228 -30.71 44.03 5.65
C GLY A 228 -29.69 44.11 4.51
N VAL A 229 -28.41 44.30 4.80
CA VAL A 229 -27.34 44.27 3.79
C VAL A 229 -27.04 42.82 3.43
N ASP A 230 -26.97 42.52 2.13
CA ASP A 230 -26.60 41.18 1.66
C ASP A 230 -25.15 40.85 2.05
N ARG A 231 -24.95 39.71 2.71
CA ARG A 231 -23.64 39.22 3.15
C ARG A 231 -22.66 39.03 1.99
N LYS A 232 -23.14 38.85 0.75
CA LYS A 232 -22.29 38.80 -0.47
C LYS A 232 -21.53 40.10 -0.74
N GLN A 233 -21.94 41.21 -0.14
CA GLN A 233 -21.22 42.49 -0.24
C GLN A 233 -19.99 42.54 0.68
N ILE A 234 -19.81 41.53 1.55
CA ILE A 234 -18.70 41.42 2.48
C ILE A 234 -17.82 40.26 2.01
N ILE A 235 -16.55 40.54 1.77
CA ILE A 235 -15.56 39.53 1.40
C ILE A 235 -14.42 39.57 2.41
N ARG A 236 -14.15 38.42 3.02
CA ARG A 236 -12.99 38.16 3.84
C ARG A 236 -11.92 37.47 3.01
N ILE A 237 -10.77 38.14 2.90
CA ILE A 237 -9.58 37.63 2.22
C ILE A 237 -8.68 36.88 3.21
N GLY A 238 -8.10 35.77 2.77
CA GLY A 238 -7.19 34.93 3.57
C GLY A 238 -7.87 33.75 4.27
N THR A 239 -7.08 32.94 4.99
CA THR A 239 -7.53 31.66 5.56
C THR A 239 -8.44 31.86 6.79
N PRO A 240 -9.72 31.46 6.73
CA PRO A 240 -10.62 31.57 7.87
C PRO A 240 -10.42 30.47 8.89
N SER A 241 -10.66 30.79 10.18
CA SER A 241 -10.83 29.75 11.20
C SER A 241 -12.02 28.86 10.84
N LYS A 242 -11.96 27.58 11.24
CA LYS A 242 -13.04 26.61 10.98
C LYS A 242 -14.40 27.12 11.50
N LYS A 243 -14.42 27.61 12.75
CA LYS A 243 -15.63 28.17 13.37
C LYS A 243 -16.19 29.38 12.62
N PHE A 244 -15.34 30.24 12.06
CA PHE A 244 -15.81 31.38 11.28
C PHE A 244 -16.37 30.95 9.93
N ALA A 245 -15.65 30.09 9.21
CA ALA A 245 -16.07 29.58 7.90
C ALA A 245 -17.39 28.80 7.97
N GLU A 246 -17.63 28.06 9.05
CA GLU A 246 -18.90 27.36 9.29
C GLU A 246 -20.05 28.32 9.61
N SER A 247 -19.77 29.42 10.31
CA SER A 247 -20.79 30.41 10.68
C SER A 247 -21.15 31.38 9.54
N PHE A 248 -20.17 31.71 8.68
CA PHE A 248 -20.28 32.72 7.63
C PHE A 248 -19.56 32.26 6.33
N PRO A 249 -19.98 31.14 5.71
CA PRO A 249 -19.33 30.63 4.51
C PRO A 249 -19.42 31.61 3.34
N GLU A 250 -20.52 32.33 3.18
CA GLU A 250 -20.78 33.30 2.11
C GLU A 250 -19.87 34.54 2.13
N VAL A 251 -19.21 34.81 3.26
CA VAL A 251 -18.28 35.93 3.43
C VAL A 251 -16.83 35.51 3.12
N CYS A 252 -16.53 34.21 3.09
CA CYS A 252 -15.17 33.70 2.92
C CYS A 252 -14.78 33.60 1.43
N GLU A 253 -13.53 33.96 1.10
CA GLU A 253 -12.99 33.80 -0.26
C GLU A 253 -13.03 32.33 -0.73
N GLU A 254 -13.52 32.09 -1.95
CA GLU A 254 -13.59 30.76 -2.57
C GLU A 254 -12.24 30.03 -2.55
N ARG A 255 -11.12 30.75 -2.69
CA ARG A 255 -9.77 30.16 -2.69
C ARG A 255 -9.42 29.44 -1.38
N GLY A 256 -9.89 29.95 -0.24
CA GLY A 256 -9.70 29.27 1.05
C GLY A 256 -10.52 27.99 1.19
N VAL A 257 -11.69 27.96 0.55
CA VAL A 257 -12.56 26.78 0.46
C VAL A 257 -11.99 25.78 -0.55
N GLN A 258 -11.51 26.24 -1.70
CA GLN A 258 -10.85 25.42 -2.72
C GLN A 258 -9.56 24.77 -2.20
N LYS A 259 -8.77 25.49 -1.38
CA LYS A 259 -7.58 24.89 -0.74
C LYS A 259 -7.98 23.73 0.19
N LYS A 260 -9.05 23.89 0.97
CA LYS A 260 -9.59 22.80 1.80
C LYS A 260 -10.18 21.66 0.97
N LEU A 261 -10.86 21.96 -0.14
CA LEU A 261 -11.35 20.94 -1.07
C LEU A 261 -10.19 20.14 -1.67
N ALA A 262 -9.11 20.81 -2.09
CA ALA A 262 -7.90 20.14 -2.58
C ALA A 262 -7.21 19.28 -1.50
N GLU A 263 -7.24 19.70 -0.24
CA GLU A 263 -6.78 18.89 0.89
C GLU A 263 -7.65 17.63 1.09
N ILE A 264 -8.98 17.77 0.98
CA ILE A 264 -9.92 16.63 1.06
C ILE A 264 -9.78 15.69 -0.15
N ASP A 265 -9.63 16.22 -1.36
CA ASP A 265 -9.44 15.42 -2.58
C ASP A 265 -8.15 14.59 -2.50
N LYS A 266 -7.08 15.16 -1.93
CA LYS A 266 -5.87 14.40 -1.62
C LYS A 266 -6.14 13.27 -0.63
N GLN A 267 -6.92 13.51 0.42
CA GLN A 267 -7.30 12.46 1.37
C GLN A 267 -8.11 11.34 0.70
N ILE A 268 -9.00 11.67 -0.23
CA ILE A 268 -9.79 10.68 -0.99
C ILE A 268 -8.86 9.83 -1.87
N ASP A 269 -7.96 10.44 -2.63
CA ASP A 269 -6.99 9.72 -3.47
C ASP A 269 -6.15 8.73 -2.63
N ILE A 270 -5.77 9.12 -1.42
CA ILE A 270 -5.05 8.22 -0.52
C ILE A 270 -5.93 7.03 -0.08
N LEU A 271 -7.19 7.28 0.30
CA LEU A 271 -8.11 6.22 0.71
C LEU A 271 -8.43 5.25 -0.44
N GLU A 272 -8.55 5.74 -1.67
CA GLU A 272 -8.76 4.89 -2.85
C GLU A 272 -7.55 3.97 -3.09
N ARG A 273 -6.34 4.51 -3.00
CA ARG A 273 -5.11 3.72 -3.12
C ARG A 273 -5.00 2.65 -2.03
N MET A 274 -5.47 2.94 -0.81
CA MET A 274 -5.53 1.95 0.27
C MET A 274 -6.51 0.82 0.03
N LEU A 275 -7.69 1.12 -0.51
CA LEU A 275 -8.66 0.09 -0.84
C LEU A 275 -8.10 -0.87 -1.90
N VAL A 276 -7.40 -0.32 -2.90
CA VAL A 276 -6.70 -1.12 -3.91
C VAL A 276 -5.63 -1.99 -3.25
N PHE A 277 -4.81 -1.41 -2.37
CA PHE A 277 -3.77 -2.14 -1.63
C PHE A 277 -4.34 -3.31 -0.80
N ASN A 278 -5.36 -3.06 0.03
CA ASN A 278 -5.98 -4.09 0.87
C ASN A 278 -6.62 -5.21 0.02
N ASN A 279 -7.26 -4.86 -1.09
CA ASN A 279 -7.81 -5.86 -2.01
C ASN A 279 -6.72 -6.72 -2.65
N GLN A 280 -5.57 -6.14 -2.99
CA GLN A 280 -4.44 -6.90 -3.52
C GLN A 280 -3.80 -7.80 -2.44
N ARG A 281 -3.68 -7.31 -1.20
CA ARG A 281 -3.20 -8.11 -0.07
C ARG A 281 -4.11 -9.31 0.22
N ASN A 282 -5.42 -9.11 0.31
CA ASN A 282 -6.38 -10.19 0.54
C ASN A 282 -6.27 -11.27 -0.54
N LYS A 283 -6.10 -10.88 -1.81
CA LYS A 283 -5.88 -11.85 -2.91
C LYS A 283 -4.59 -12.65 -2.74
N ILE A 284 -3.51 -12.03 -2.26
CA ILE A 284 -2.26 -12.75 -1.95
C ILE A 284 -2.45 -13.73 -0.81
N ASP A 285 -3.16 -13.33 0.25
CA ASP A 285 -3.38 -14.19 1.41
C ASP A 285 -4.25 -15.40 1.04
N GLU A 286 -5.33 -15.19 0.27
CA GLU A 286 -6.15 -16.26 -0.30
C GLU A 286 -5.30 -17.23 -1.14
N LEU A 287 -4.38 -16.69 -1.95
CA LEU A 287 -3.49 -17.51 -2.77
C LEU A 287 -2.44 -18.28 -1.98
N SER A 288 -1.87 -17.63 -0.97
CA SER A 288 -0.88 -18.25 -0.09
C SER A 288 -1.51 -19.41 0.69
N ASN A 289 -2.78 -19.29 1.06
CA ASN A 289 -3.55 -20.36 1.71
C ASN A 289 -3.81 -21.58 0.82
N LEU A 290 -3.67 -21.46 -0.50
CA LEU A 290 -3.78 -22.58 -1.45
C LEU A 290 -2.45 -23.33 -1.66
N MET A 291 -1.30 -22.77 -1.21
CA MET A 291 0.01 -23.44 -1.35
C MET A 291 0.09 -24.85 -0.73
N PRO A 292 -0.55 -25.14 0.42
CA PRO A 292 -0.61 -26.49 0.96
C PRO A 292 -1.29 -27.51 0.03
N GLU A 293 -2.22 -27.09 -0.84
CA GLU A 293 -2.84 -27.98 -1.83
C GLU A 293 -1.84 -28.40 -2.91
N PHE A 294 -0.99 -27.47 -3.37
CA PHE A 294 0.12 -27.79 -4.28
C PHE A 294 1.10 -28.78 -3.65
N ASP A 295 1.40 -28.63 -2.36
CA ASP A 295 2.30 -29.54 -1.63
C ASP A 295 1.73 -30.97 -1.57
N LYS A 296 0.43 -31.11 -1.28
CA LYS A 296 -0.27 -32.41 -1.30
C LYS A 296 -0.21 -33.07 -2.68
N ILE A 297 -0.48 -32.33 -3.75
CA ILE A 297 -0.41 -32.88 -5.12
C ILE A 297 1.03 -33.26 -5.48
N SER A 298 2.03 -32.48 -5.06
CA SER A 298 3.45 -32.80 -5.24
C SER A 298 3.84 -34.10 -4.54
N GLU A 299 3.35 -34.32 -3.32
CA GLU A 299 3.56 -35.56 -2.57
C GLU A 299 2.92 -36.76 -3.28
N LEU A 300 1.65 -36.64 -3.68
CA LEU A 300 0.97 -37.69 -4.46
C LEU A 300 1.71 -38.00 -5.77
N SER A 301 2.19 -36.98 -6.48
CA SER A 301 3.00 -37.16 -7.71
C SER A 301 4.29 -37.93 -7.45
N LYS A 302 4.99 -37.65 -6.34
CA LYS A 302 6.18 -38.42 -5.93
C LYS A 302 5.84 -39.87 -5.63
N THR A 303 4.77 -40.12 -4.89
CA THR A 303 4.31 -41.48 -4.58
C THR A 303 3.98 -42.24 -5.87
N ILE A 304 3.21 -41.64 -6.78
CA ILE A 304 2.89 -42.24 -8.09
C ILE A 304 4.16 -42.61 -8.87
N LYS A 305 5.19 -41.74 -8.86
CA LYS A 305 6.47 -42.05 -9.52
C LYS A 305 7.17 -43.24 -8.89
N THR A 306 7.20 -43.33 -7.57
CA THR A 306 7.80 -44.47 -6.84
C THR A 306 7.06 -45.77 -7.13
N GLU A 307 5.73 -45.77 -7.06
CA GLU A 307 4.92 -46.96 -7.33
C GLU A 307 5.04 -47.40 -8.81
N LYS A 308 5.15 -46.45 -9.75
CA LYS A 308 5.43 -46.74 -11.16
C LYS A 308 6.80 -47.40 -11.39
N LEU A 309 7.80 -47.09 -10.56
CA LEU A 309 9.09 -47.78 -10.62
C LEU A 309 8.97 -49.21 -10.10
N LEU A 310 8.27 -49.42 -8.99
CA LEU A 310 8.03 -50.76 -8.43
C LEU A 310 7.29 -51.66 -9.41
N ILE A 311 6.23 -51.15 -10.06
CA ILE A 311 5.50 -51.95 -11.04
C ILE A 311 6.32 -52.25 -12.29
N SER A 312 7.27 -51.38 -12.66
CA SER A 312 8.20 -51.65 -13.76
C SER A 312 9.09 -52.86 -13.45
N ASP A 313 9.56 -52.99 -12.21
CA ASP A 313 10.37 -54.14 -11.76
C ASP A 313 9.53 -55.43 -11.71
N ILE A 314 8.31 -55.36 -11.15
CA ILE A 314 7.36 -56.49 -11.14
C ILE A 314 7.07 -56.96 -12.58
N ASN A 315 6.90 -56.04 -13.53
CA ASN A 315 6.69 -56.39 -14.94
C ASN A 315 7.89 -57.12 -15.57
N VAL A 316 9.12 -56.79 -15.16
CA VAL A 316 10.33 -57.52 -15.60
C VAL A 316 10.31 -58.94 -15.03
N GLN A 317 9.99 -59.10 -13.74
CA GLN A 317 9.88 -60.40 -13.10
C GLN A 317 8.78 -61.27 -13.74
N TYR A 318 7.62 -60.68 -14.00
CA TYR A 318 6.49 -61.31 -14.68
C TYR A 318 6.88 -61.87 -16.05
N LYS A 319 7.52 -61.04 -16.91
CA LYS A 319 7.97 -61.46 -18.24
C LYS A 319 9.03 -62.58 -18.17
N LYS A 320 9.96 -62.51 -17.23
CA LYS A 320 10.98 -63.57 -17.05
C LYS A 320 10.31 -64.90 -16.71
N LYS A 321 9.35 -64.91 -15.79
CA LYS A 321 8.63 -66.14 -15.39
C LYS A 321 7.70 -66.66 -16.48
N GLU A 322 7.08 -65.78 -17.26
CA GLU A 322 6.29 -66.16 -18.44
C GLU A 322 7.14 -66.94 -19.46
N ILE A 323 8.35 -66.44 -19.75
CA ILE A 323 9.30 -67.09 -20.65
C ILE A 323 9.73 -68.46 -20.11
N GLU A 324 10.04 -68.55 -18.80
CA GLU A 324 10.43 -69.80 -18.14
C GLU A 324 9.33 -70.88 -18.27
N ILE A 325 8.07 -70.52 -17.99
CA ILE A 325 6.91 -71.41 -18.17
C ILE A 325 6.80 -71.89 -19.62
N ASN A 326 6.97 -70.99 -20.59
CA ASN A 326 6.91 -71.34 -22.01
C ASN A 326 8.01 -72.34 -22.41
N LEU A 327 9.25 -72.14 -21.95
CA LEU A 327 10.37 -73.04 -22.20
C LEU A 327 10.16 -74.45 -21.59
N ILE A 328 9.60 -74.51 -20.37
CA ILE A 328 9.26 -75.78 -19.73
C ILE A 328 8.15 -76.49 -20.50
N ASN A 329 7.10 -75.77 -20.93
CA ASN A 329 6.01 -76.32 -21.74
C ASN A 329 6.52 -76.87 -23.09
N GLU A 330 7.40 -76.14 -23.78
CA GLU A 330 8.03 -76.61 -25.01
C GLU A 330 8.84 -77.88 -24.79
N SER A 331 9.60 -77.94 -23.69
CA SER A 331 10.38 -79.12 -23.30
C SER A 331 9.49 -80.33 -23.03
N ILE A 332 8.39 -80.15 -22.27
CA ILE A 332 7.39 -81.21 -22.02
C ILE A 332 6.76 -81.68 -23.33
N SER A 333 6.42 -80.76 -24.24
CA SER A 333 5.86 -81.09 -25.56
C SER A 333 6.83 -81.94 -26.39
N LYS A 334 8.11 -81.54 -26.42
CA LYS A 334 9.19 -82.26 -27.11
C LYS A 334 9.39 -83.66 -26.53
N TYR A 335 9.47 -83.80 -25.20
CA TYR A 335 9.58 -85.10 -24.54
C TYR A 335 8.34 -85.96 -24.80
N SER A 336 7.14 -85.39 -24.78
CA SER A 336 5.89 -86.08 -25.06
C SER A 336 5.84 -86.60 -26.52
N GLN A 337 6.34 -85.82 -27.47
CA GLN A 337 6.43 -86.24 -28.87
C GLN A 337 7.45 -87.37 -29.06
N GLN A 338 8.61 -87.30 -28.39
CA GLN A 338 9.60 -88.37 -28.38
C GLN A 338 9.07 -89.65 -27.74
N LEU A 339 8.35 -89.52 -26.62
CA LEU A 339 7.69 -90.63 -25.93
C LEU A 339 6.71 -91.35 -26.86
N LYS A 340 5.83 -90.61 -27.55
CA LYS A 340 4.90 -91.19 -28.55
C LYS A 340 5.63 -91.97 -29.65
N LYS A 341 6.73 -91.42 -30.19
CA LYS A 341 7.55 -92.10 -31.19
C LYS A 341 8.18 -93.38 -30.62
N SER A 342 8.72 -93.35 -29.40
CA SER A 342 9.30 -94.53 -28.76
C SER A 342 8.25 -95.62 -28.46
N ILE A 343 7.05 -95.24 -28.00
CA ILE A 343 5.92 -96.16 -27.80
C ILE A 343 5.47 -96.80 -29.12
N SER A 344 5.44 -96.05 -30.23
CA SER A 344 5.13 -96.64 -31.55
C SER A 344 6.15 -97.69 -31.99
N LYS A 345 7.44 -97.52 -31.64
CA LYS A 345 8.50 -98.51 -31.93
C LYS A 345 8.33 -99.78 -31.12
N THR A 346 7.90 -99.69 -29.86
CA THR A 346 7.60 -100.86 -29.02
C THR A 346 6.35 -101.63 -29.47
N ASN A 347 5.44 -101.00 -30.22
CA ASN A 347 4.26 -101.65 -30.78
C ASN A 347 4.53 -102.40 -32.11
N SER A 348 5.73 -102.29 -32.67
CA SER A 348 6.13 -102.95 -33.91
C SER A 348 6.35 -104.47 -33.74
N ILE A 349 6.11 -105.23 -34.81
CA ILE A 349 6.24 -106.71 -34.83
C ILE A 349 7.67 -107.15 -34.46
N SER A 350 8.69 -106.42 -34.92
CA SER A 350 10.10 -106.70 -34.63
C SER A 350 10.47 -106.52 -33.15
N HIS A 351 9.90 -105.52 -32.47
CA HIS A 351 10.08 -105.32 -31.02
C HIS A 351 9.41 -106.43 -30.21
N LYS A 352 8.18 -106.81 -30.57
CA LYS A 352 7.44 -107.89 -29.92
C LYS A 352 8.19 -109.22 -29.96
N VAL A 353 8.79 -109.55 -31.13
CA VAL A 353 9.65 -110.73 -31.29
C VAL A 353 10.90 -110.65 -30.40
N ALA A 354 11.62 -109.53 -30.38
CA ALA A 354 12.82 -109.36 -29.56
C ALA A 354 12.55 -109.46 -28.04
N LYS A 355 11.37 -109.03 -27.58
CA LYS A 355 10.95 -109.13 -26.18
C LYS A 355 10.59 -110.55 -25.75
N THR A 356 10.07 -111.38 -26.64
CA THR A 356 9.80 -112.81 -26.37
C THR A 356 11.06 -113.65 -26.09
N PHE A 357 12.25 -113.20 -26.52
CA PHE A 357 13.52 -113.90 -26.34
C PHE A 357 14.43 -113.28 -25.24
N SER A 358 13.97 -112.26 -24.50
CA SER A 358 14.74 -111.59 -23.45
C SER A 358 13.84 -111.01 -22.36
N ASN A 359 14.06 -111.40 -21.10
CA ASN A 359 13.36 -110.86 -19.92
C ASN A 359 13.89 -109.48 -19.45
N LYS A 360 14.93 -108.93 -20.07
CA LYS A 360 15.48 -107.60 -19.72
C LYS A 360 14.80 -106.49 -20.52
N PRO A 361 14.57 -105.31 -19.93
CA PRO A 361 13.97 -104.18 -20.63
C PRO A 361 14.83 -103.79 -21.84
N THR A 362 14.18 -103.69 -22.98
CA THR A 362 14.80 -103.26 -24.24
C THR A 362 15.26 -101.80 -24.16
N ASN A 363 16.21 -101.38 -25.00
CA ASN A 363 16.65 -99.99 -25.04
C ASN A 363 15.48 -99.01 -25.24
N SER A 364 14.48 -99.38 -26.05
CA SER A 364 13.28 -98.56 -26.25
C SER A 364 12.42 -98.43 -24.99
N GLU A 365 12.33 -99.47 -24.16
CA GLU A 365 11.61 -99.43 -22.88
C GLU A 365 12.35 -98.63 -21.80
N ARG A 366 13.69 -98.70 -21.78
CA ARG A 366 14.50 -97.81 -20.92
C ARG A 366 14.33 -96.34 -21.30
N THR A 367 14.38 -96.03 -22.60
CA THR A 367 14.14 -94.66 -23.10
C THR A 367 12.73 -94.17 -22.79
N ILE A 368 11.72 -95.04 -22.81
CA ILE A 368 10.35 -94.70 -22.37
C ILE A 368 10.35 -94.30 -20.90
N GLY A 369 10.90 -95.13 -20.00
CA GLY A 369 10.94 -94.81 -18.56
C GLY A 369 11.75 -93.54 -18.23
N GLU A 370 12.86 -93.30 -18.94
CA GLU A 370 13.63 -92.06 -18.83
C GLU A 370 12.84 -90.83 -19.30
N LEU A 371 12.10 -90.93 -20.42
CA LEU A 371 11.25 -89.85 -20.93
C LEU A 371 10.05 -89.59 -20.01
N GLU A 372 9.43 -90.63 -19.47
CA GLU A 372 8.35 -90.50 -18.48
C GLU A 372 8.83 -89.80 -17.20
N THR A 373 10.02 -90.16 -16.71
CA THR A 373 10.64 -89.50 -15.54
C THR A 373 10.95 -88.04 -15.83
N LYS A 374 11.50 -87.73 -17.02
CA LYS A 374 11.76 -86.33 -17.45
C LYS A 374 10.47 -85.52 -17.56
N ILE A 375 9.42 -86.09 -18.16
CA ILE A 375 8.10 -85.44 -18.25
C ILE A 375 7.52 -85.21 -16.86
N PHE A 376 7.61 -86.19 -15.96
CA PHE A 376 7.12 -86.08 -14.59
C PHE A 376 7.83 -84.95 -13.83
N ASN A 377 9.17 -84.92 -13.87
CA ASN A 377 9.96 -83.89 -13.20
C ASN A 377 9.69 -82.49 -13.79
N SER A 378 9.67 -82.35 -15.11
CA SER A 378 9.35 -81.08 -15.76
C SER A 378 7.92 -80.62 -15.48
N ARG A 379 6.95 -81.53 -15.31
CA ARG A 379 5.58 -81.18 -14.89
C ARG A 379 5.53 -80.66 -13.46
N LYS A 380 6.27 -81.27 -12.54
CA LYS A 380 6.40 -80.79 -11.16
C LYS A 380 7.03 -79.39 -11.10
N GLU A 381 8.08 -79.19 -11.89
CA GLU A 381 8.75 -77.89 -12.04
C GLU A 381 7.81 -76.84 -12.66
N LEU A 382 7.00 -77.24 -13.65
CA LEU A 382 5.98 -76.38 -14.26
C LEU A 382 4.92 -75.94 -13.25
N GLU A 383 4.41 -76.84 -12.40
CA GLU A 383 3.45 -76.49 -11.36
C GLU A 383 4.02 -75.47 -10.38
N PHE A 384 5.26 -75.65 -9.95
CA PHE A 384 5.94 -74.69 -9.07
C PHE A 384 6.12 -73.33 -9.74
N CYS A 385 6.59 -73.29 -11.00
CA CYS A 385 6.74 -72.05 -11.75
C CYS A 385 5.40 -71.34 -11.98
N LYS A 386 4.31 -72.08 -12.22
CA LYS A 386 2.97 -71.51 -12.35
C LYS A 386 2.48 -70.87 -11.05
N TYR A 387 2.74 -71.52 -9.91
CA TYR A 387 2.41 -70.95 -8.60
C TYR A 387 3.15 -69.62 -8.38
N GLU A 388 4.46 -69.56 -8.60
CA GLU A 388 5.23 -68.32 -8.46
C GLU A 388 4.76 -67.24 -9.44
N PHE A 389 4.40 -67.62 -10.66
CA PHE A 389 3.87 -66.71 -11.67
C PHE A 389 2.53 -66.10 -11.26
N ASP A 390 1.61 -66.90 -10.71
CA ASP A 390 0.33 -66.42 -10.18
C ASP A 390 0.54 -65.47 -8.99
N GLU A 391 1.54 -65.74 -8.13
CA GLU A 391 1.89 -64.83 -7.03
C GLU A 391 2.38 -63.46 -7.55
N ILE A 392 3.29 -63.45 -8.53
CA ILE A 392 3.78 -62.22 -9.18
C ILE A 392 2.64 -61.50 -9.90
N ARG A 393 1.73 -62.24 -10.54
CA ARG A 393 0.55 -61.69 -11.20
C ARG A 393 -0.36 -60.97 -10.21
N ASN A 394 -0.63 -61.57 -9.06
CA ASN A 394 -1.46 -60.95 -8.01
C ASN A 394 -0.79 -59.68 -7.48
N ARG A 395 0.50 -59.73 -7.15
CA ARG A 395 1.25 -58.53 -6.73
C ARG A 395 1.20 -57.41 -7.78
N LYS A 396 1.28 -57.75 -9.08
CA LYS A 396 1.13 -56.77 -10.16
C LYS A 396 -0.25 -56.12 -10.15
N ILE A 397 -1.32 -56.91 -10.02
CA ILE A 397 -2.70 -56.40 -9.96
C ILE A 397 -2.88 -55.47 -8.75
N ASP A 398 -2.40 -55.87 -7.58
CA ASP A 398 -2.48 -55.06 -6.36
C ASP A 398 -1.75 -53.72 -6.54
N GLN A 399 -0.56 -53.76 -7.15
CA GLN A 399 0.24 -52.58 -7.44
C GLN A 399 -0.42 -51.65 -8.48
N ASP A 400 -1.01 -52.20 -9.54
CA ASP A 400 -1.78 -51.44 -10.55
C ASP A 400 -2.98 -50.74 -9.89
N ASN A 401 -3.69 -51.42 -8.98
CA ASN A 401 -4.82 -50.85 -8.24
C ASN A 401 -4.38 -49.69 -7.33
N ILE A 402 -3.28 -49.85 -6.58
CA ILE A 402 -2.72 -48.79 -5.73
C ILE A 402 -2.39 -47.54 -6.57
N ILE A 403 -1.74 -47.72 -7.73
CA ILE A 403 -1.43 -46.60 -8.63
C ILE A 403 -2.70 -45.91 -9.11
N ALA A 404 -3.72 -46.68 -9.50
CA ALA A 404 -5.00 -46.15 -9.97
C ALA A 404 -5.72 -45.33 -8.88
N GLU A 405 -5.73 -45.81 -7.64
CA GLU A 405 -6.33 -45.10 -6.49
C GLU A 405 -5.63 -43.77 -6.22
N ILE A 406 -4.29 -43.76 -6.16
CA ILE A 406 -3.50 -42.55 -5.89
C ILE A 406 -3.65 -41.55 -7.05
N GLN A 407 -3.72 -42.02 -8.30
CA GLN A 407 -3.98 -41.18 -9.46
C GLN A 407 -5.37 -40.53 -9.42
N ALA A 408 -6.40 -41.28 -9.02
CA ALA A 408 -7.74 -40.74 -8.87
C ALA A 408 -7.79 -39.64 -7.79
N LEU A 409 -7.14 -39.86 -6.65
CA LEU A 409 -7.00 -38.85 -5.59
C LEU A 409 -6.26 -37.59 -6.09
N ALA A 410 -5.17 -37.75 -6.83
CA ALA A 410 -4.42 -36.63 -7.38
C ALA A 410 -5.25 -35.81 -8.38
N LEU A 411 -6.04 -36.47 -9.23
CA LEU A 411 -6.92 -35.81 -10.20
C LEU A 411 -8.06 -35.04 -9.52
N ASP A 412 -8.63 -35.58 -8.44
CA ASP A 412 -9.64 -34.89 -7.66
C ASP A 412 -9.08 -33.63 -6.99
N GLN A 413 -7.88 -33.72 -6.38
CA GLN A 413 -7.18 -32.58 -5.80
C GLN A 413 -6.85 -31.51 -6.86
N ILE A 414 -6.38 -31.93 -8.04
CA ILE A 414 -6.13 -31.02 -9.18
C ILE A 414 -7.41 -30.28 -9.58
N LYS A 415 -8.54 -31.00 -9.67
CA LYS A 415 -9.82 -30.40 -10.04
C LYS A 415 -10.28 -29.36 -9.02
N ASN A 416 -10.19 -29.68 -7.72
CA ASN A 416 -10.53 -28.76 -6.64
C ASN A 416 -9.65 -27.50 -6.69
N LEU A 417 -8.34 -27.65 -6.92
CA LEU A 417 -7.41 -26.53 -7.02
C LEU A 417 -7.72 -25.62 -8.24
N ILE A 418 -8.08 -26.21 -9.38
CA ILE A 418 -8.52 -25.44 -10.56
C ILE A 418 -9.80 -24.65 -10.24
N ASP A 419 -10.78 -25.28 -9.56
CA ASP A 419 -12.03 -24.62 -9.21
C ASP A 419 -11.80 -23.45 -8.23
N HIS A 420 -10.93 -23.62 -7.22
CA HIS A 420 -10.57 -22.55 -6.27
C HIS A 420 -9.81 -21.39 -6.93
N THR A 421 -9.11 -21.63 -8.04
CA THR A 421 -8.29 -20.60 -8.71
C THR A 421 -9.00 -19.87 -9.85
N LYS A 422 -10.25 -20.23 -10.18
CA LYS A 422 -11.04 -19.63 -11.29
C LYS A 422 -11.14 -18.12 -11.25
N ASN A 423 -11.24 -17.53 -10.05
CA ASN A 423 -11.42 -16.10 -9.86
C ASN A 423 -10.11 -15.29 -9.94
N PHE A 424 -8.96 -15.96 -10.08
CA PHE A 424 -7.64 -15.33 -10.14
C PHE A 424 -7.09 -15.36 -11.57
N SER A 425 -7.44 -14.35 -12.38
CA SER A 425 -7.13 -14.30 -13.82
C SER A 425 -5.65 -14.47 -14.17
N GLU A 426 -4.73 -13.97 -13.34
CA GLU A 426 -3.29 -13.96 -13.60
C GLU A 426 -2.63 -15.35 -13.53
N ILE A 427 -3.20 -16.25 -12.73
CA ILE A 427 -2.63 -17.57 -12.43
C ILE A 427 -3.52 -18.71 -12.90
N ASN A 428 -4.81 -18.47 -13.15
CA ASN A 428 -5.73 -19.47 -13.67
C ASN A 428 -5.21 -20.07 -14.99
N MET A 429 -4.56 -19.29 -15.86
CA MET A 429 -3.92 -19.82 -17.08
C MET A 429 -2.80 -20.83 -16.78
N ILE A 430 -2.02 -20.60 -15.73
CA ILE A 430 -0.91 -21.47 -15.32
C ILE A 430 -1.48 -22.72 -14.62
N VAL A 431 -2.43 -22.55 -13.70
CA VAL A 431 -3.04 -23.64 -12.94
C VAL A 431 -3.89 -24.56 -13.82
N ASN A 432 -4.55 -24.06 -14.88
CA ASN A 432 -5.26 -24.92 -15.84
C ASN A 432 -4.34 -25.89 -16.60
N SER A 433 -3.04 -25.63 -16.65
CA SER A 433 -2.06 -26.52 -17.29
C SER A 433 -1.55 -27.62 -16.36
N ILE A 434 -2.00 -27.66 -15.11
CA ILE A 434 -1.51 -28.56 -14.07
C ILE A 434 -1.79 -30.03 -14.40
N SER A 435 -0.83 -30.87 -14.07
CA SER A 435 -0.87 -32.31 -14.23
C SER A 435 0.06 -32.95 -13.20
N ILE A 436 -0.07 -34.27 -13.05
CA ILE A 436 0.78 -35.06 -12.14
C ILE A 436 2.27 -34.89 -12.49
N ASP A 437 2.61 -34.69 -13.76
CA ASP A 437 4.00 -34.63 -14.21
C ASP A 437 4.65 -33.24 -14.07
N ASN A 438 3.86 -32.17 -14.15
CA ASN A 438 4.36 -30.78 -14.14
C ASN A 438 4.03 -29.98 -12.86
N ILE A 439 3.35 -30.58 -11.87
CA ILE A 439 2.94 -29.92 -10.62
C ILE A 439 4.04 -29.08 -9.95
N ASN A 440 5.27 -29.59 -9.89
CA ASN A 440 6.37 -28.88 -9.23
C ASN A 440 6.74 -27.57 -9.95
N LYS A 441 6.71 -27.59 -11.30
CA LYS A 441 6.97 -26.41 -12.11
C LYS A 441 5.85 -25.38 -11.95
N VAL A 442 4.60 -25.84 -12.04
CA VAL A 442 3.42 -24.97 -11.84
C VAL A 442 3.45 -24.32 -10.45
N ARG A 443 3.81 -25.07 -9.41
CA ARG A 443 3.99 -24.56 -8.05
C ARG A 443 5.08 -23.49 -7.95
N GLU A 444 6.22 -23.69 -8.60
CA GLU A 444 7.31 -22.70 -8.63
C GLU A 444 6.88 -21.41 -9.34
N ASP A 445 6.20 -21.53 -10.49
CA ASP A 445 5.70 -20.39 -11.26
C ASP A 445 4.68 -19.57 -10.42
N VAL A 446 3.75 -20.23 -9.73
CA VAL A 446 2.78 -19.57 -8.85
C VAL A 446 3.47 -18.91 -7.65
N ASN A 447 4.45 -19.58 -7.02
CA ASN A 447 5.22 -18.99 -5.93
C ASN A 447 6.02 -17.76 -6.37
N LEU A 448 6.57 -17.77 -7.59
CA LEU A 448 7.29 -16.63 -8.15
C LEU A 448 6.35 -15.42 -8.30
N ILE A 449 5.12 -15.64 -8.79
CA ILE A 449 4.10 -14.60 -8.93
C ILE A 449 3.70 -14.06 -7.55
N ILE A 450 3.46 -14.93 -6.57
CA ILE A 450 3.16 -14.52 -5.19
C ILE A 450 4.31 -13.67 -4.62
N ALA A 451 5.56 -14.12 -4.77
CA ALA A 451 6.73 -13.41 -4.26
C ALA A 451 6.92 -12.03 -4.92
N GLN A 452 6.80 -11.95 -6.26
CA GLN A 452 6.90 -10.70 -7.00
C GLN A 452 5.78 -9.71 -6.64
N THR A 453 4.56 -10.23 -6.45
CA THR A 453 3.42 -9.40 -6.09
C THR A 453 3.54 -8.93 -4.64
N LYS A 454 4.02 -9.79 -3.74
CA LYS A 454 4.31 -9.46 -2.34
C LYS A 454 5.44 -8.44 -2.20
N GLU A 455 6.50 -8.54 -3.00
CA GLU A 455 7.59 -7.56 -3.02
C GLU A 455 7.10 -6.18 -3.49
N ARG A 456 6.24 -6.13 -4.53
CA ARG A 456 5.59 -4.87 -4.96
C ARG A 456 4.67 -4.32 -3.88
N LEU A 457 3.91 -5.18 -3.22
CA LEU A 457 3.01 -4.79 -2.15
C LEU A 457 3.77 -4.37 -0.88
N GLU A 458 4.92 -4.93 -0.52
CA GLU A 458 5.68 -4.48 0.65
C GLU A 458 6.18 -3.02 0.49
N VAL A 459 6.48 -2.61 -0.74
CA VAL A 459 6.82 -1.20 -1.07
C VAL A 459 5.62 -0.28 -0.82
N ASP A 460 4.43 -0.74 -1.16
CA ASP A 460 3.17 -0.01 -0.99
C ASP A 460 2.64 -0.12 0.46
N GLU A 461 2.86 -1.23 1.16
CA GLU A 461 2.43 -1.51 2.53
C GLU A 461 3.11 -0.59 3.54
N HIS A 462 4.37 -0.23 3.32
CA HIS A 462 5.04 0.79 4.12
C HIS A 462 4.45 2.19 3.88
N LEU A 463 3.92 2.47 2.69
CA LEU A 463 3.15 3.70 2.42
C LEU A 463 1.76 3.67 3.08
N PHE A 464 1.13 2.48 3.20
CA PHE A 464 -0.28 2.33 3.58
C PHE A 464 -0.56 1.86 5.03
N SER A 465 0.36 1.15 5.67
CA SER A 465 0.20 0.63 7.05
C SER A 465 -0.05 1.74 8.09
N GLU A 466 0.23 3.00 7.74
CA GLU A 466 0.07 4.18 8.61
C GLU A 466 -1.23 4.97 8.45
N TYR A 467 -2.16 4.54 7.59
CA TYR A 467 -3.56 4.99 7.75
C TYR A 467 -4.48 3.91 8.29
N ILE A 468 -4.06 2.63 8.30
CA ILE A 468 -4.86 1.53 8.86
C ILE A 468 -4.71 1.44 10.39
N THR A 469 -3.61 1.92 10.98
CA THR A 469 -3.42 1.93 12.45
C THR A 469 -4.24 3.00 13.21
N VAL A 470 -5.23 3.63 12.57
CA VAL A 470 -6.14 4.59 13.23
C VAL A 470 -7.59 4.14 13.05
N HIS A 471 -7.95 3.09 13.79
CA HIS A 471 -9.23 3.00 14.50
C HIS A 471 -8.95 2.74 15.97
#